data_AF-A0A7V5G7F5-F1
#
_entry.id   AF-A0A7V5G7F5-F1
#
_cell.length_a   1.000
_cell.length_b   1.000
_cell.length_c   1.000
_cell.angle_alpha   90.00
_cell.angle_beta   90.00
_cell.angle_gamma   90.00
#
_symmetry.space_group_name_H-M   'P 1'
#
loop_
_entity.id
_entity.type
_entity.pdbx_description
1 polymer ?
#
loop_
_entity_poly.entity_id
_entity_poly.type
_entity_poly.pdbx_seq_one_letter_code
_entity_poly.pdbx_strand_id
1 'polypeptide(L)' 'MNWKSILEWAGKFLGMILPMVTPEIKKELFDLLKKLHEKALQTDNVFDDYLTQFLLDLFGIK' A
#
# COMPACT_ATOMS: atom_id res chain seq x y z
N MET A 1 -15.92 -10.46 8.32
CA MET A 1 -15.15 -9.24 8.64
C MET A 1 -15.37 -8.27 7.49
N ASN A 2 -15.98 -7.11 7.73
CA ASN A 2 -16.32 -6.18 6.65
C ASN A 2 -15.04 -5.54 6.07
N TRP A 3 -15.00 -5.39 4.75
CA TRP A 3 -13.89 -4.71 4.04
C TRP A 3 -13.57 -3.36 4.67
N LYS A 4 -14.59 -2.57 5.03
CA LYS A 4 -14.44 -1.30 5.78
C LYS A 4 -13.62 -1.43 7.06
N SER A 5 -13.78 -2.51 7.82
CA SER A 5 -13.06 -2.70 9.08
C SER A 5 -11.58 -2.98 8.83
N ILE A 6 -11.24 -3.67 7.75
CA ILE A 6 -9.84 -3.89 7.33
C ILE A 6 -9.20 -2.57 6.93
N LEU A 7 -9.91 -1.74 6.16
CA LEU A 7 -9.45 -0.42 5.73
C LEU A 7 -9.21 0.52 6.91
N GLU A 8 -10.13 0.57 7.87
CA GLU A 8 -9.96 1.38 9.09
C GLU A 8 -8.78 0.92 9.94
N TRP A 9 -8.58 -0.40 10.05
CA TRP A 9 -7.46 -0.96 10.80
C TRP A 9 -6.13 -0.66 10.11
N ALA A 10 -6.06 -0.86 8.80
CA ALA A 10 -4.89 -0.55 7.99
C ALA A 10 -4.56 0.94 8.02
N GLY A 11 -5.57 1.81 7.90
CA GLY A 11 -5.41 3.26 8.00
C GLY A 11 -4.91 3.72 9.38
N LYS A 12 -5.40 3.12 10.47
CA LYS A 12 -4.92 3.41 11.83
C LYS A 12 -3.50 2.94 12.06
N PHE A 13 -3.18 1.72 11.63
CA PHE A 13 -1.85 1.14 11.76
C PHE A 13 -0.81 1.95 10.96
N LEU A 14 -1.15 2.31 9.72
CA LEU A 14 -0.28 3.09 8.86
C LEU A 14 -0.20 4.54 9.30
N GLY A 15 -1.27 5.16 9.81
CA GLY A 15 -1.21 6.50 10.42
C GLY A 15 -0.31 6.57 11.66
N MET A 16 -0.12 5.47 12.39
CA MET A 16 0.82 5.38 13.51
C MET A 16 2.27 5.20 13.02
N ILE A 17 2.48 4.42 11.95
CA ILE A 17 3.82 4.09 11.44
C ILE A 17 4.38 5.17 10.52
N LEU A 18 3.54 5.78 9.68
CA LEU A 18 3.90 6.85 8.73
C LEU A 18 4.68 8.05 9.32
N PRO A 19 4.40 8.54 10.55
CA PRO A 19 5.20 9.60 11.18
C PRO A 19 6.51 9.09 11.81
N MET A 20 6.63 7.78 12.11
CA MET A 20 7.86 7.15 12.60
C MET A 20 8.80 6.74 11.46
N VAL A 21 8.30 6.62 10.23
CA VAL A 21 9.09 6.24 9.06
C VAL A 21 9.86 7.45 8.55
N THR A 22 11.18 7.35 8.52
CA THR A 22 12.06 8.38 7.94
C THR A 22 11.78 8.58 6.45
N PRO A 23 12.12 9.75 5.89
CA PRO A 23 11.93 10.03 4.46
C PRO A 23 12.62 9.01 3.55
N GLU A 24 13.76 8.48 3.98
CA GLU A 24 14.54 7.47 3.26
C GLU A 24 13.80 6.12 3.22
N ILE A 25 13.28 5.66 4.35
CA ILE A 25 12.48 4.42 4.38
C ILE A 25 11.19 4.59 3.59
N LYS A 26 10.55 5.78 3.60
CA LYS A 26 9.38 6.04 2.73
C LYS A 26 9.73 5.88 1.25
N LYS A 27 10.90 6.34 0.82
CA LYS A 27 11.38 6.18 -0.55
C LYS A 27 11.59 4.70 -0.91
N GLU A 28 12.22 3.93 -0.04
CA GLU A 28 12.41 2.49 -0.30
C GLU A 28 11.08 1.74 -0.32
N LEU A 29 10.16 2.05 0.60
CA LEU A 29 8.82 1.48 0.63
C LEU A 29 8.03 1.82 -0.64
N PHE A 30 8.15 3.07 -1.10
CA PHE A 30 7.56 3.52 -2.36
C PHE A 30 8.09 2.72 -3.55
N ASP A 31 9.41 2.59 -3.67
CA ASP A 31 10.02 1.85 -4.77
C ASP A 31 9.64 0.36 -4.74
N LEU A 32 9.51 -0.22 -3.54
CA LEU A 32 9.03 -1.59 -3.36
C LEU A 32 7.57 -1.74 -3.77
N LEU A 33 6.69 -0.84 -3.35
CA LEU A 33 5.27 -0.85 -3.69
C LEU A 33 5.05 -0.66 -5.19
N LYS A 34 5.81 0.23 -5.82
CA LYS A 34 5.76 0.43 -7.27
C LYS A 34 6.18 -0.82 -8.03
N LYS A 35 7.28 -1.47 -7.63
CA LYS A 35 7.71 -2.74 -8.22
C LYS A 35 6.69 -3.87 -8.01
N LEU A 36 6.02 -3.88 -6.86
CA LEU A 36 4.95 -4.83 -6.57
C LEU A 36 3.74 -4.60 -7.47
N HIS A 37 3.33 -3.35 -7.69
CA HIS A 37 2.24 -2.99 -8.60
C HIS A 37 2.57 -3.35 -10.05
N GLU A 38 3.77 -3.01 -10.52
CA GLU A 38 4.23 -3.39 -11.87
C GLU A 38 4.25 -4.92 -12.08
N LYS A 39 4.56 -5.69 -11.04
CA LYS A 39 4.47 -7.15 -11.06
C LYS A 39 3.03 -7.65 -11.00
N ALA A 40 2.18 -7.01 -10.20
CA ALA A 40 0.76 -7.36 -10.09
C ALA A 40 0.03 -7.18 -11.42
N LEU A 41 0.36 -6.12 -12.18
CA LEU A 41 -0.16 -5.88 -13.53
C LEU A 41 0.24 -6.97 -14.54
N GLN A 42 1.27 -7.77 -14.24
CA GLN A 42 1.73 -8.88 -15.08
C GLN A 42 1.09 -10.22 -14.68
N THR A 43 0.30 -10.27 -13.59
CA THR A 43 -0.42 -11.48 -13.19
C THR A 43 -1.85 -11.44 -13.71
N ASP A 44 -2.43 -12.60 -14.02
CA ASP A 44 -3.85 -12.71 -14.38
C ASP A 44 -4.79 -12.47 -13.17
N ASN A 45 -4.23 -12.25 -11.98
CA ASN A 45 -4.99 -12.08 -10.75
C ASN A 45 -5.33 -10.61 -10.52
N VAL A 46 -6.54 -10.23 -10.91
CA VAL A 46 -7.08 -8.87 -10.75
C VAL A 46 -7.05 -8.39 -9.28
N PHE A 47 -7.08 -9.30 -8.30
CA PHE A 47 -6.99 -8.92 -6.89
C PHE A 47 -5.62 -8.35 -6.50
N ASP A 48 -4.53 -8.79 -7.15
CA ASP A 48 -3.19 -8.28 -6.87
C ASP A 48 -3.07 -6.82 -7.32
N ASP A 49 -3.71 -6.48 -8.43
CA ASP A 49 -3.76 -5.12 -8.96
C ASP A 49 -4.54 -4.21 -8.01
N TYR A 50 -5.75 -4.62 -7.58
CA TYR A 50 -6.53 -3.90 -6.57
C TYR A 50 -5.79 -3.74 -5.23
N LEU A 51 -5.08 -4.78 -4.78
CA LEU A 51 -4.34 -4.74 -3.52
C LEU A 51 -3.17 -3.75 -3.59
N THR A 52 -2.42 -3.77 -4.69
CA THR A 52 -1.27 -2.88 -4.87
C THR A 52 -1.70 -1.44 -5.08
N GLN A 53 -2.76 -1.19 -5.85
CA GLN A 53 -3.40 0.12 -5.98
C GLN A 53 -3.85 0.66 -4.61
N PHE A 54 -4.51 -0.19 -3.82
CA PHE A 54 -4.96 0.18 -2.47
C PHE A 54 -3.80 0.56 -1.54
N LEU A 55 -2.70 -0.18 -1.60
CA LEU A 55 -1.50 0.14 -0.82
C LEU A 55 -0.91 1.49 -1.27
N LEU A 56 -0.82 1.75 -2.58
CA LEU A 56 -0.34 3.04 -3.10
C LEU A 56 -1.21 4.20 -2.57
N ASP A 57 -2.54 4.09 -2.69
CA ASP A 57 -3.48 5.09 -2.18
C ASP A 57 -3.32 5.34 -0.67
N LEU A 58 -3.12 4.28 0.10
CA LEU A 58 -3.00 4.37 1.55
C LEU A 58 -1.69 5.02 2.00
N PHE A 59 -0.60 4.81 1.26
CA PHE A 59 0.65 5.53 1.46
C PHE A 59 0.61 6.97 0.90
N GLY A 60 -0.52 7.41 0.35
CA GLY A 60 -0.71 8.75 -0.22
C GLY A 60 0.01 8.93 -1.56
N ILE A 61 0.24 7.83 -2.26
CA ILE A 61 0.95 7.77 -3.54
C ILE A 61 -0.09 7.87 -4.64
N LYS A 62 -0.11 9.01 -5.35
CA LYS A 62 -0.92 9.24 -6.55
C LYS A 62 -0.10 9.04 -7.82
#